data_AF-A0A2V6XDW3-F1
#
_entry.id   AF-A0A2V6XDW3-F1
#
_cell.length_a   1.000
_cell.length_b   1.000
_cell.length_c   1.000
_cell.angle_alpha   90.00
_cell.angle_beta   90.00
_cell.angle_gamma   90.00
#
_symmetry.space_group_name_H-M   'P 1'
#
loop_
_entity.id
_entity.type
_entity.pdbx_description
1 polymer ?
#
loop_
_entity_poly.entity_id
_entity_poly.type
_entity_poly.pdbx_seq_one_letter_code
_entity_poly.pdbx_strand_id
1 'polypeptide(L)'
;VHPALIARLFDTWRAADADGQQARLDVIRTVFQKFPMIPALKAAIAHHDRDADWAAVRPPLVALTPAQSKALVVELDQQQFAMPGLAVR
;
A
#
# COMPACT_ATOMS: atom_id res chain seq x y z
N VAL A 1 -2.74 1.72 -4.34
CA VAL A 1 -1.54 1.03 -3.81
C VAL A 1 -0.99 -0.04 -4.74
N HIS A 2 -1.73 -0.51 -5.75
CA HIS A 2 -1.22 -1.48 -6.71
C HIS A 2 -1.46 -1.01 -8.16
N PRO A 3 -0.72 0.01 -8.65
CA PRO A 3 -1.06 0.72 -9.89
C PRO A 3 -1.20 -0.21 -11.11
N ALA A 4 -0.29 -1.17 -11.27
CA ALA A 4 -0.31 -2.11 -12.39
C ALA A 4 -1.56 -3.01 -12.39
N LEU A 5 -1.96 -3.54 -11.22
CA LEU A 5 -3.15 -4.38 -11.12
C LEU A 5 -4.45 -3.57 -11.25
N ILE A 6 -4.46 -2.32 -10.79
CA ILE A 6 -5.59 -1.40 -11.00
C ILE A 6 -5.74 -1.08 -12.49
N ALA A 7 -4.64 -0.80 -13.20
CA ALA A 7 -4.66 -0.57 -14.65
C ALA A 7 -5.15 -1.81 -15.39
N ARG A 8 -4.67 -3.00 -15.03
CA ARG A 8 -5.16 -4.27 -15.59
C ARG A 8 -6.67 -4.44 -15.39
N LEU A 9 -7.18 -4.24 -14.17
CA LEU A 9 -8.60 -4.34 -13.91
C LEU A 9 -9.39 -3.33 -14.74
N PHE A 10 -8.91 -2.10 -14.87
CA PHE A 10 -9.51 -1.11 -15.73
C PHE A 10 -9.60 -1.60 -17.19
N ASP A 11 -8.56 -2.22 -17.72
CA ASP A 11 -8.58 -2.77 -19.09
C ASP A 11 -9.54 -3.97 -19.23
N THR A 12 -9.68 -4.78 -18.17
CA THR A 12 -10.46 -6.02 -18.20
C THR A 12 -11.76 -5.96 -17.39
N TRP A 13 -12.32 -4.78 -17.14
CA TRP A 13 -13.44 -4.60 -16.19
C TRP A 13 -14.75 -5.32 -16.58
N ARG A 14 -14.88 -5.76 -17.84
CA ARG A 14 -16.03 -6.55 -18.35
C ARG A 14 -15.74 -8.05 -18.45
N ALA A 15 -14.53 -8.49 -18.11
CA ALA A 15 -14.19 -9.91 -18.10
C ALA A 15 -14.96 -10.64 -16.98
N ALA A 16 -15.20 -11.93 -17.17
CA ALA A 16 -15.94 -12.74 -16.19
C ALA A 16 -15.25 -12.82 -14.82
N ASP A 17 -13.94 -12.56 -14.74
CA ASP A 17 -13.16 -12.58 -13.51
C ASP A 17 -12.93 -11.18 -12.88
N ALA A 18 -13.56 -10.12 -13.41
CA ALA A 18 -13.35 -8.74 -12.94
C ALA A 18 -13.62 -8.56 -11.43
N ASP A 19 -14.68 -9.18 -10.90
CA ASP A 19 -14.98 -9.15 -9.46
C ASP A 19 -13.89 -9.84 -8.64
N GLY A 20 -13.32 -10.94 -9.15
CA GLY A 20 -12.20 -11.63 -8.51
C GLY A 20 -10.91 -10.80 -8.53
N GLN A 21 -10.69 -10.01 -9.59
CA GLN A 21 -9.58 -9.06 -9.66
C GLN A 21 -9.77 -7.91 -8.66
N GLN A 22 -10.98 -7.34 -8.58
CA GLN A 22 -11.33 -6.29 -7.61
C GLN A 22 -11.17 -6.80 -6.17
N ALA A 23 -11.67 -7.99 -5.85
CA ALA A 23 -11.55 -8.59 -4.51
C ALA A 23 -10.07 -8.74 -4.08
N ARG A 24 -9.17 -9.11 -4.99
CA ARG A 24 -7.72 -9.17 -4.70
C ARG A 24 -7.12 -7.79 -4.42
N LEU A 25 -7.56 -6.75 -5.15
CA LEU A 25 -7.14 -5.37 -4.86
C LEU A 25 -7.66 -4.89 -3.50
N ASP A 26 -8.88 -5.29 -3.16
CA ASP A 26 -9.52 -4.91 -1.90
C ASP A 26 -8.80 -5.47 -0.69
N VAL A 27 -8.23 -6.68 -0.76
CA VAL A 27 -7.38 -7.24 0.32
C VAL A 27 -6.27 -6.27 0.72
N ILE A 28 -5.50 -5.78 -0.26
CA ILE A 28 -4.41 -4.82 0.02
C ILE A 28 -5.00 -3.49 0.53
N ARG A 29 -6.10 -3.02 -0.06
CA ARG A 29 -6.76 -1.79 0.39
C ARG A 29 -7.20 -1.89 1.86
N THR A 30 -7.75 -3.02 2.27
CA THR A 30 -8.20 -3.27 3.64
C THR A 30 -7.04 -3.23 4.64
N VAL A 31 -5.85 -3.72 4.27
CA VAL A 31 -4.63 -3.59 5.11
C VAL A 31 -4.34 -2.11 5.40
N PHE A 32 -4.30 -1.27 4.37
CA PHE A 32 -4.05 0.17 4.56
C PHE A 32 -5.16 0.88 5.36
N GLN A 33 -6.42 0.47 5.18
CA GLN A 33 -7.58 1.08 5.83
C GLN A 33 -7.65 0.83 7.35
N LYS A 34 -6.84 -0.07 7.91
CA LYS A 34 -6.68 -0.24 9.36
C LYS A 34 -5.98 0.94 10.03
N PHE A 35 -5.36 1.82 9.25
CA PHE A 35 -4.59 2.97 9.71
C PHE A 35 -5.06 4.25 9.00
N PRO A 36 -4.69 5.45 9.48
CA PRO A 36 -4.85 6.67 8.71
C PRO A 36 -4.22 6.54 7.31
N MET A 37 -5.05 6.61 6.27
CA MET A 37 -4.67 6.21 4.90
C MET A 37 -3.41 6.90 4.39
N ILE A 38 -3.32 8.23 4.44
CA ILE A 38 -2.16 8.96 3.91
C ILE A 38 -0.88 8.63 4.69
N PRO A 39 -0.85 8.69 6.03
CA PRO A 39 0.30 8.21 6.82
C PRO A 39 0.72 6.77 6.50
N ALA A 40 -0.23 5.85 6.32
CA ALA A 40 0.07 4.45 6.00
C ALA A 40 0.73 4.28 4.63
N LEU A 41 0.22 4.97 3.61
CA LEU A 41 0.82 4.98 2.26
C LEU A 41 2.28 5.46 2.31
N LYS A 42 2.53 6.55 3.04
CA LYS A 42 3.86 7.15 3.18
C LYS A 42 4.81 6.26 3.97
N ALA A 43 4.33 5.61 5.04
CA ALA A 43 5.11 4.63 5.80
C ALA A 43 5.50 3.41 4.95
N ALA A 44 4.60 2.91 4.09
CA ALA A 44 4.92 1.81 3.18
C ALA A 44 5.98 2.19 2.14
N ILE A 45 5.92 3.41 1.58
CA ILE A 45 6.96 3.93 0.68
C ILE A 45 8.30 4.00 1.43
N ALA A 46 8.33 4.61 2.63
CA ALA A 46 9.54 4.73 3.43
C ALA A 46 10.19 3.37 3.72
N HIS A 47 9.37 2.34 3.97
CA HIS A 47 9.84 0.98 4.17
C HIS A 47 10.48 0.38 2.89
N HIS A 48 9.79 0.45 1.75
CA HIS A 48 10.26 -0.17 0.50
C HIS A 48 11.39 0.62 -0.20
N ASP A 49 11.42 1.95 -0.05
CA ASP A 49 12.48 2.84 -0.57
C ASP A 49 13.71 2.89 0.37
N ARG A 50 13.60 2.34 1.59
CA ARG A 50 14.63 2.42 2.66
C ARG A 50 15.04 3.85 3.00
N ASP A 51 14.09 4.77 2.90
CA ASP A 51 14.27 6.20 3.19
C ASP A 51 13.18 6.66 4.17
N ALA A 52 13.58 6.91 5.41
CA ALA A 52 12.67 7.25 6.50
C ALA A 52 11.99 8.62 6.31
N ASP A 53 12.58 9.53 5.53
CA ASP A 53 12.04 10.88 5.32
C ASP A 53 10.73 10.84 4.52
N TRP A 54 10.51 9.78 3.74
CA TRP A 54 9.24 9.52 3.09
C TRP A 54 8.07 9.37 4.07
N ALA A 55 8.29 9.02 5.33
CA ALA A 55 7.21 8.89 6.31
C ALA A 55 6.67 10.25 6.79
N ALA A 56 7.37 11.36 6.53
CA ALA A 56 6.98 12.68 6.99
C ALA A 56 5.64 13.14 6.38
N VAL A 57 4.68 13.53 7.21
CA VAL A 57 3.40 14.11 6.78
C VAL A 57 3.29 15.56 7.23
N ARG A 58 2.51 16.36 6.49
CA ARG A 58 2.21 17.75 6.90
C ARG A 58 0.96 17.77 7.78
N PRO A 59 0.89 18.68 8.79
CA PRO A 59 -0.33 18.92 9.54
C PRO A 59 -1.54 19.20 8.61
N PRO A 60 -2.76 18.75 8.98
CA PRO A 60 -3.13 18.14 10.27
C PRO A 60 -2.88 16.62 10.37
N LEU A 61 -2.24 16.01 9.37
CA LEU A 61 -1.95 14.58 9.41
C LEU A 61 -0.86 14.28 10.44
N VAL A 62 -1.02 13.17 11.16
CA VAL A 62 -0.04 12.67 12.13
C VAL A 62 0.59 11.40 11.57
N ALA A 63 1.91 11.30 11.64
CA ALA A 63 2.64 10.12 11.20
C ALA A 63 2.25 8.89 12.03
N LEU A 64 2.39 7.70 11.43
CA LEU A 64 2.20 6.46 12.18
C LEU A 64 3.26 6.33 13.27
N THR A 65 2.88 5.78 14.42
CA THR A 65 3.85 5.39 15.44
C THR A 65 4.74 4.25 14.91
N PRO A 66 5.94 4.03 15.50
CA PRO A 66 6.79 2.90 15.10
C PRO A 66 6.08 1.54 15.17
N ALA A 67 5.21 1.34 16.18
CA ALA A 67 4.43 0.13 16.34
C ALA A 67 3.37 -0.04 15.22
N GLN A 68 2.69 1.04 14.83
CA GLN A 68 1.73 1.03 13.71
C GLN A 68 2.43 0.77 12.38
N SER A 69 3.58 1.41 12.12
CA SER A 69 4.36 1.17 10.90
C SER A 69 4.83 -0.28 10.82
N LYS A 70 5.30 -0.87 11.94
CA LYS A 70 5.69 -2.28 11.98
C LYS A 70 4.49 -3.20 11.72
N ALA A 71 3.34 -2.94 12.33
CA ALA A 71 2.13 -3.73 12.11
C ALA A 71 1.66 -3.67 10.65
N LEU A 72 1.70 -2.49 10.03
CA LEU A 72 1.41 -2.31 8.61
C LEU A 72 2.33 -3.17 7.73
N VAL A 73 3.65 -3.10 7.95
CA VAL A 73 4.63 -3.85 7.17
C VAL A 73 4.40 -5.36 7.30
N VAL A 74 4.19 -5.87 8.52
CA VAL A 74 3.92 -7.30 8.74
C VAL A 74 2.70 -7.78 7.95
N GLU A 75 1.61 -6.99 7.93
CA GLU A 75 0.43 -7.35 7.15
C GLU A 75 0.67 -7.28 5.64
N LEU A 76 1.42 -6.29 5.16
CA LEU A 76 1.79 -6.19 3.74
C LEU A 76 2.66 -7.36 3.30
N ASP A 77 3.62 -7.79 4.12
CA ASP A 77 4.47 -8.95 3.88
C ASP A 77 3.65 -10.25 3.79
N GLN A 78 2.64 -10.42 4.65
CA GLN A 78 1.70 -11.55 4.59
C GLN A 78 0.92 -11.60 3.26
N GLN A 79 0.66 -10.44 2.67
CA GLN A 79 0.02 -10.33 1.35
C GLN A 79 1.02 -10.33 0.18
N GLN A 80 2.31 -10.56 0.47
CA GLN A 80 3.40 -10.51 -0.51
C GLN A 80 3.41 -9.19 -1.31
N PHE A 81 3.00 -8.10 -0.66
CA PHE A 81 2.94 -6.80 -1.28
C PHE A 81 4.35 -6.27 -1.52
N ALA A 82 4.58 -5.70 -2.70
CA ALA A 82 5.86 -5.12 -3.08
C ALA A 82 5.68 -3.82 -3.86
N MET A 83 6.66 -2.92 -3.75
CA MET A 83 6.78 -1.72 -4.56
C MET A 83 8.05 -1.81 -5.43
N PRO A 84 8.03 -2.62 -6.51
CA PRO A 84 9.19 -2.75 -7.39
C PRO A 84 9.55 -1.39 -8.00
N GLY A 85 10.85 -1.11 -8.08
CA GLY A 85 11.38 0.16 -8.60
C GLY A 85 11.71 1.22 -7.54
N LEU A 86 11.39 1.01 -6.26
CA LEU A 86 11.82 1.91 -5.18
C LEU A 86 13.17 1.51 -4.58
N ALA A 87 13.45 0.21 -4.42
CA ALA A 87 14.68 -0.26 -3.74
C ALA A 87 16.01 -0.02 -4.49
N VAL A 88 16.01 0.68 -5.63
CA VAL A 88 17.17 0.95 -6.49
C VAL A 88 17.46 2.46 -6.50
N ARG A 89 18.37 2.88 -5.62
CA ARG A 89 19.18 4.09 -5.78
C ARG A 89 20.62 3.74 -5.50
#